data_AF-A0A2D9Z2L5-F1
#
_entry.id   AF-A0A2D9Z2L5-F1
#
_cell.length_a   1.000
_cell.length_b   1.000
_cell.length_c   1.000
_cell.angle_alpha   90.00
_cell.angle_beta   90.00
_cell.angle_gamma   90.00
#
_symmetry.space_group_name_H-M   'P 1'
#
loop_
_entity.id
_entity.type
_entity.pdbx_description
1 polymer ?
#
loop_
_entity_poly.entity_id
_entity_poly.type
_entity_poly.pdbx_seq_one_letter_code
_entity_poly.pdbx_strand_id
1 'polypeptide(L)' 'MSQELQSMQWYWIRRDDGSLAPYLFHQKKKDASGRLVGEFFMGSKLTTWSLGRVVGIAEMPGELKT' A
#
# COMPACT_ATOMS: atom_id res chain seq x y z
N MET A 1 14.51 -10.82 1.68
CA MET A 1 13.37 -10.93 2.61
C MET A 1 12.15 -10.34 1.94
N SER A 2 11.24 -11.19 1.43
CA SER A 2 9.96 -10.72 0.91
C SER A 2 9.09 -10.35 2.10
N GLN A 3 9.07 -9.08 2.50
CA GLN A 3 8.13 -8.64 3.53
C GLN A 3 6.71 -8.99 3.07
N GLU A 4 6.05 -9.84 3.84
CA GLU A 4 4.66 -10.19 3.57
C GLU A 4 3.79 -9.00 3.95
N LEU A 5 3.13 -8.40 2.96
CA LEU A 5 2.20 -7.30 3.21
C LEU A 5 1.00 -7.81 4.02
N GLN A 6 0.71 -7.14 5.12
CA GLN A 6 -0.35 -7.46 6.06
C GLN A 6 -1.61 -6.65 5.73
N SER A 7 -2.76 -7.32 5.65
CA SER A 7 -4.04 -6.65 5.42
C SER A 7 -4.33 -5.65 6.54
N MET A 8 -4.92 -4.50 6.19
CA MET A 8 -5.22 -3.39 7.08
C MET A 8 -3.98 -2.75 7.73
N GLN A 9 -2.79 -2.93 7.15
CA GLN A 9 -1.57 -2.21 7.52
C GLN A 9 -1.30 -1.06 6.53
N TRP A 10 -0.84 0.07 7.04
CA TRP A 10 -0.43 1.22 6.24
C TRP A 10 0.98 1.03 5.67
N TYR A 11 1.16 1.38 4.40
CA TYR A 11 2.44 1.32 3.70
C TYR A 11 2.71 2.59 2.90
N TRP A 12 3.99 2.99 2.83
CA TRP A 12 4.45 4.05 1.93
C TRP A 12 4.53 3.53 0.50
N ILE A 13 3.79 4.17 -0.40
CA ILE A 13 3.78 3.85 -1.84
C ILE A 13 4.43 4.97 -2.64
N ARG A 14 5.33 4.59 -3.55
CA ARG A 14 5.91 5.48 -4.57
C ARG A 14 4.91 5.73 -5.70
N ARG A 15 4.50 6.99 -5.87
CA ARG A 15 3.62 7.45 -6.95
C ARG A 15 4.42 7.75 -8.22
N ASP A 16 3.71 7.96 -9.33
CA ASP A 16 4.32 8.21 -10.65
C ASP A 16 5.12 9.53 -10.71
N ASP A 17 4.74 10.52 -9.90
CA ASP A 17 5.46 11.78 -9.73
C ASP A 17 6.68 11.68 -8.80
N GLY A 18 6.99 10.48 -8.30
CA GLY A 18 8.09 10.21 -7.38
C GLY A 18 7.78 10.51 -5.91
N SER A 19 6.63 11.11 -5.60
CA SER A 19 6.18 11.37 -4.23
C SER A 19 5.86 10.08 -3.47
N LEU A 20 5.91 10.18 -2.15
CA LEU A 20 5.49 9.11 -1.23
C LEU A 20 4.15 9.47 -0.60
N ALA A 21 3.22 8.53 -0.63
CA ALA A 21 1.94 8.66 0.06
C ALA A 21 1.60 7.37 0.83
N PRO A 22 1.02 7.47 2.03
CA PRO A 22 0.64 6.31 2.80
C PRO A 22 -0.71 5.77 2.30
N TYR A 23 -0.81 4.46 2.10
CA TYR A 23 -2.06 3.78 1.77
C TYR A 23 -2.25 2.51 2.59
N LEU A 24 -3.51 2.24 2.92
CA LEU A 24 -3.89 1.04 3.66
C LEU A 24 -3.93 -0.15 2.70
N PHE A 25 -3.18 -1.21 3.00
CA PHE A 25 -3.17 -2.41 2.19
C PHE A 25 -4.44 -3.23 2.41
N HIS A 26 -5.06 -3.68 1.33
CA HIS A 26 -6.22 -4.57 1.37
C HIS A 26 -5.81 -6.02 1.18
N GLN A 27 -5.29 -6.35 -0.01
CA GLN A 27 -4.95 -7.72 -0.42
C GLN A 27 -4.02 -7.73 -1.64
N LYS A 28 -3.43 -8.90 -1.93
CA LYS A 28 -2.74 -9.15 -3.21
C LYS A 28 -3.75 -9.69 -4.22
N LYS A 29 -3.64 -9.30 -5.49
CA LYS A 29 -4.41 -9.90 -6.58
C LYS A 29 -3.59 -9.99 -7.87
N LYS A 30 -4.08 -10.76 -8.84
CA LYS A 30 -3.53 -10.76 -10.20
C LYS A 30 -4.25 -9.70 -11.04
N ASP A 31 -3.50 -8.92 -11.80
CA ASP A 31 -4.06 -8.02 -12.80
C ASP A 31 -4.48 -8.78 -14.08
N ALA A 32 -5.03 -8.06 -15.07
CA ALA A 32 -5.46 -8.65 -16.34
C ALA A 32 -4.33 -9.34 -17.14
N SER A 33 -3.08 -9.00 -16.85
CA SER A 33 -1.89 -9.62 -17.44
C SER A 33 -1.31 -10.76 -16.59
N GLY A 34 -1.99 -11.15 -15.50
CA GLY A 34 -1.56 -12.20 -14.59
C GLY A 34 -0.46 -11.79 -13.61
N ARG A 35 -0.06 -10.51 -13.59
CA ARG A 35 0.99 -10.00 -12.68
C ARG A 35 0.42 -9.79 -11.28
N LEU A 36 1.22 -10.15 -10.27
CA LEU A 36 0.85 -9.95 -8.87
C LEU A 36 0.97 -8.46 -8.50
N VAL A 37 -0.13 -7.86 -8.07
CA VAL A 37 -0.24 -6.47 -7.63
C VAL A 37 -0.82 -6.40 -6.23
N GLY A 38 -0.57 -5.30 -5.53
CA GLY A 38 -1.24 -4.98 -4.28
C GLY A 38 -2.46 -4.09 -4.55
N GLU A 39 -3.54 -4.37 -3.85
CA GLU A 39 -4.72 -3.51 -3.81
C GLU A 39 -4.72 -2.72 -2.49
N PHE A 40 -5.00 -1.42 -2.60
CA PHE A 40 -4.87 -0.47 -1.51
C PHE A 40 -6.05 0.50 -1.47
N PHE A 41 -6.42 0.94 -0.28
CA PHE A 41 -7.40 2.00 -0.09
C PHE A 41 -6.75 3.37 -0.22
N MET A 42 -7.27 4.18 -1.15
CA MET A 42 -7.00 5.61 -1.29
C MET A 42 -8.28 6.37 -0.95
N GLY A 43 -8.41 6.75 0.33
CA GLY A 43 -9.69 7.19 0.88
C GLY A 43 -10.72 6.06 0.80
N SER A 44 -11.87 6.32 0.17
CA SER A 44 -12.95 5.33 -0.02
C SER A 44 -12.82 4.48 -1.29
N LYS A 45 -11.76 4.67 -2.10
CA LYS A 45 -11.56 3.96 -3.37
C LYS A 45 -10.46 2.93 -3.27
N LEU A 46 -10.65 1.79 -3.94
CA LEU A 46 -9.58 0.81 -4.16
C LEU A 46 -8.76 1.20 -5.39
N THR A 47 -7.45 1.05 -5.27
CA THR A 47 -6.53 1.22 -6.40
C THR A 47 -5.43 0.19 -6.31
N THR A 48 -4.75 -0.05 -7.43
CA THR A 48 -3.77 -1.13 -7.57
C THR A 48 -2.41 -0.59 -7.91
N TRP A 49 -1.41 -1.03 -7.17
CA TRP A 49 -0.01 -0.73 -7.45
C TRP A 49 0.82 -2.01 -7.53
N SER A 50 1.85 -1.99 -8.37
CA SER A 50 2.86 -3.04 -8.37
C SER A 50 3.49 -3.16 -6.98
N LEU A 51 3.71 -4.38 -6.51
CA LEU A 51 4.30 -4.61 -5.18
C LEU A 51 5.67 -3.94 -5.00
N GLY A 52 6.44 -3.74 -6.08
CA GLY A 52 7.72 -3.02 -6.05
C GLY A 52 7.63 -1.51 -5.77
N ARG A 53 6.43 -0.93 -5.73
CA ARG A 53 6.21 0.47 -5.30
C ARG A 53 6.09 0.62 -3.79
N VAL A 54 5.96 -0.50 -3.06
CA VAL A 54 5.92 -0.49 -1.60
C VAL A 54 7.34 -0.22 -1.09
N VAL A 55 7.50 0.87 -0.35
CA VAL A 55 8.80 1.32 0.16
C VAL A 55 9.03 0.87 1.59
N GLY A 56 7.96 0.70 2.37
CA GLY A 56 8.02 0.25 3.76
C GLY A 56 6.69 0.49 4.48
N ILE A 57 6.65 0.10 5.75
CA ILE A 57 5.51 0.36 6.63
C ILE A 57 5.37 1.87 6.85
N ALA A 58 4.16 2.38 6.75
CA ALA A 58 3.83 3.75 7.14
C ALA A 58 3.26 3.72 8.55
N GLU A 59 4.06 4.14 9.52
CA GLU A 59 3.60 4.37 10.89
C GLU A 59 2.88 5.72 10.92
N MET A 60 1.55 5.68 11.01
CA MET A 60 0.78 6.89 11.31
C MET A 60 1.02 7.22 12.78
N PRO A 61 1.30 8.48 13.15
CA PRO A 61 1.30 8.86 14.55
C PRO A 61 -0.06 8.47 15.12
N GLY A 62 -0.06 7.54 16.08
CA GLY A 62 -1.27 7.16 16.80
C GLY A 62 -1.90 8.42 17.39
N GLU A 63 -3.22 8.41 17.54
CA GLU A 63 -3.95 9.47 18.23
C GLU A 63 -3.14 9.91 19.44
N LEU A 64 -2.73 11.19 19.47
CA LEU A 64 -2.23 11.80 20.69
C LEU A 64 -3.30 11.51 21.73
N LYS A 65 -3.00 10.60 22.66
CA LYS A 65 -3.81 10.42 23.87
C LYS A 65 -3.69 11.74 24.62
N THR A 66 -4.64 12.64 24.39
CA THR A 66 -4.92 13.80 25.24
C THR A 66 -5.48 13.34 26.57
#